data_AF-A0A4S1FV87-F1
#
_entry.id   AF-A0A4S1FV87-F1
#
_cell.length_a   1.000
_cell.length_b   1.000
_cell.length_c   1.000
_cell.angle_alpha   90.00
_cell.angle_beta   90.00
_cell.angle_gamma   90.00
#
_symmetry.space_group_name_H-M   'P 1'
#
loop_
_entity.id
_entity.type
_entity.pdbx_description
1 polymer ?
#
loop_
_entity_poly.entity_id
_entity_poly.type
_entity_poly.pdbx_seq_one_letter_code
_entity_poly.pdbx_strand_id
1 'polypeptide(L)'
;ARLMLMHGGRLYLKLADGSFDPWFEAAESQAFEASLDRGVLLGLSENGPVLAVPAGIEPENLPETVKAIDYRSVYMQGLIDEAAAGALAQGAALLAWHASHG
;
A
#
# COMPACT_ATOMS: atom_id res chain seq x y z
N ALA A 1 -10.32 -8.85 1.48
CA ALA A 1 -9.05 -8.62 0.75
C ALA A 1 -8.35 -7.44 1.40
N ARG A 2 -7.04 -7.51 1.59
CA ARG A 2 -6.21 -6.46 2.17
C ARG A 2 -5.34 -5.88 1.07
N LEU A 3 -5.37 -4.57 0.89
CA LEU A 3 -4.67 -3.88 -0.19
C LEU A 3 -3.65 -2.91 0.41
N MET A 4 -2.38 -3.00 -0.02
CA MET A 4 -1.38 -1.97 0.21
C MET A 4 -1.32 -1.06 -1.01
N LEU A 5 -1.74 0.18 -0.83
CA LEU A 5 -1.76 1.17 -1.89
C LEU A 5 -0.40 1.87 -2.00
N MET A 6 0.19 1.83 -3.18
CA MET A 6 1.54 2.31 -3.44
C MET A 6 1.53 3.30 -4.60
N HIS A 7 2.25 4.40 -4.45
CA HIS A 7 2.40 5.41 -5.50
C HIS A 7 3.75 6.11 -5.38
N GLY A 8 4.49 6.21 -6.49
CA GLY A 8 5.73 7.00 -6.53
C GLY A 8 6.79 6.61 -5.48
N GLY A 9 6.90 5.33 -5.13
CA GLY A 9 7.83 4.86 -4.09
C GLY A 9 7.38 5.15 -2.64
N ARG A 10 6.10 5.48 -2.45
CA ARG A 10 5.48 5.73 -1.15
C ARG A 10 4.34 4.75 -0.91
N LEU A 11 4.18 4.36 0.35
CA LEU A 11 3.06 3.59 0.85
C LEU A 11 2.03 4.57 1.40
N TYR A 12 0.76 4.35 1.07
CA TYR A 12 -0.33 5.09 1.68
C TYR A 12 -0.72 4.41 2.98
N LEU A 13 -0.80 5.20 4.05
CA LEU A 13 -1.09 4.73 5.39
C LEU A 13 -2.26 5.52 5.94
N LYS A 14 -3.30 4.82 6.41
CA LYS A 14 -4.41 5.43 7.15
C LYS A 14 -3.91 5.80 8.53
N LEU A 15 -4.25 7.00 8.99
CA LEU A 15 -4.01 7.45 10.35
C LEU A 15 -5.31 7.26 11.14
N ALA A 16 -5.36 6.23 11.98
CA ALA A 16 -6.49 5.92 12.84
C ALA A 16 -6.02 5.84 14.30
N ASP A 17 -6.63 6.64 15.17
CA ASP A 17 -6.39 6.64 16.62
C ASP A 17 -4.91 6.70 17.04
N GLY A 18 -4.12 7.49 16.30
CA GLY A 18 -2.68 7.67 16.56
C GLY A 18 -1.78 6.54 16.06
N SER A 19 -2.33 5.57 15.33
CA SER A 19 -1.61 4.48 14.69
C SER A 19 -1.74 4.52 13.17
N PHE A 20 -0.74 3.95 12.47
CA PHE A 20 -0.80 3.78 11.03
C PHE A 20 -1.33 2.40 10.66
N ASP A 21 -2.31 2.37 9.76
CA ASP A 21 -2.86 1.15 9.18
C ASP A 21 -2.57 1.11 7.66
N PRO A 22 -1.81 0.11 7.17
CA PRO A 22 -1.49 0.00 5.75
C PRO A 22 -2.58 -0.68 4.92
N TRP A 23 -3.65 -1.20 5.53
CA TRP A 23 -4.57 -2.10 4.86
C TRP A 23 -5.85 -1.38 4.43
N PHE A 24 -6.03 -1.26 3.12
CA PHE A 24 -7.28 -0.78 2.52
C PHE A 24 -8.17 -1.95 2.14
N GLU A 25 -9.48 -1.74 2.27
CA GLU A 25 -10.48 -2.62 1.68
C GLU A 25 -10.70 -2.30 0.19
N ALA A 26 -11.22 -3.26 -0.59
CA ALA A 26 -11.43 -3.08 -2.02
C ALA A 26 -12.44 -1.97 -2.38
N ALA A 27 -13.45 -1.76 -1.53
CA ALA A 27 -14.39 -0.66 -1.72
C ALA A 27 -13.72 0.70 -1.41
N GLU A 28 -12.95 0.75 -0.31
CA GLU A 28 -12.22 1.95 0.12
C GLU A 28 -11.15 2.36 -0.91
N SER A 29 -10.45 1.41 -1.51
CA SER A 29 -9.36 1.68 -2.46
C SER A 29 -9.80 2.39 -3.74
N GLN A 30 -11.09 2.34 -4.10
CA GLN A 30 -11.62 3.02 -5.29
C GLN A 30 -11.45 4.54 -5.19
N ALA A 31 -11.55 5.11 -3.98
CA ALA A 31 -11.37 6.53 -3.74
C ALA A 31 -9.93 7.01 -4.00
N PHE A 32 -8.96 6.09 -4.11
CA PHE A 32 -7.55 6.37 -4.39
C PHE A 32 -7.15 6.02 -5.83
N GLU A 33 -8.15 5.76 -6.69
CA GLU A 33 -7.95 5.32 -8.07
C GLU A 33 -7.05 4.09 -8.15
N ALA A 34 -7.24 3.13 -7.23
CA ALA A 34 -6.44 1.93 -7.16
C ALA A 34 -6.66 1.02 -8.40
N SER A 35 -5.57 0.70 -9.09
CA SER A 35 -5.57 -0.13 -10.30
C SER A 35 -5.41 -1.60 -9.93
N LEU A 36 -6.52 -2.25 -9.55
CA LEU A 36 -6.51 -3.66 -9.14
C LEU A 36 -6.02 -4.61 -10.25
N ASP A 37 -6.24 -4.26 -11.51
CA ASP A 37 -5.75 -4.98 -12.70
C ASP A 37 -4.22 -4.95 -12.83
N ARG A 38 -3.56 -3.95 -12.24
CA ARG A 38 -2.10 -3.85 -12.12
C ARG A 38 -1.60 -4.25 -10.72
N GLY A 39 -2.49 -4.73 -9.87
CA GLY A 39 -2.17 -5.22 -8.55
C GLY A 39 -1.44 -6.56 -8.60
N VAL A 40 -0.58 -6.79 -7.61
CA VAL A 40 0.18 -8.04 -7.45
C VAL A 40 -0.34 -8.77 -6.22
N LEU A 41 -0.78 -10.02 -6.40
CA LEU A 41 -1.15 -10.90 -5.30
C LEU A 41 0.11 -11.37 -4.56
N LEU A 42 0.23 -10.98 -3.29
CA LEU A 42 1.37 -11.34 -2.43
C LEU A 42 1.14 -12.64 -1.67
N GLY A 43 -0.13 -13.01 -1.46
CA GLY A 43 -0.51 -14.23 -0.78
C GLY A 43 -1.93 -14.17 -0.21
N LEU A 44 -2.21 -15.10 0.70
CA LEU A 44 -3.47 -15.20 1.42
C LEU A 44 -3.23 -15.03 2.92
N SER A 45 -4.10 -14.28 3.58
CA SER A 45 -4.16 -14.15 5.04
C SER A 45 -5.51 -14.66 5.55
N GLU A 46 -5.69 -14.73 6.87
CA GLU A 46 -6.97 -15.06 7.49
C GLU A 46 -8.10 -14.08 7.08
N ASN A 47 -7.74 -12.82 6.78
CA ASN A 47 -8.66 -11.78 6.33
C ASN A 47 -8.81 -11.74 4.79
N GLY A 48 -8.36 -12.79 4.10
CA GLY A 48 -8.41 -12.95 2.65
C GLY A 48 -7.13 -12.55 1.92
N PRO A 49 -7.19 -12.34 0.59
CA PRO A 49 -6.00 -12.11 -0.22
C PRO A 49 -5.33 -10.80 0.12
N VAL A 50 -3.99 -10.79 0.04
CA VAL A 50 -3.14 -9.63 0.29
C VAL A 50 -2.54 -9.17 -1.04
N LEU A 51 -2.76 -7.92 -1.42
CA LEU A 51 -2.26 -7.37 -2.67
C LEU A 51 -1.47 -6.09 -2.45
N ALA A 52 -0.42 -5.88 -3.24
CA ALA A 52 0.16 -4.56 -3.47
C ALA A 52 -0.45 -3.97 -4.74
N VAL A 53 -0.92 -2.73 -4.67
CA VAL A 53 -1.72 -2.13 -5.74
C VAL A 53 -1.25 -0.70 -6.03
N PRO A 54 -0.99 -0.36 -7.30
CA PRO A 54 -0.75 1.03 -7.69
C PRO A 54 -1.97 1.90 -7.40
N ALA A 55 -1.77 3.03 -6.72
CA ALA A 55 -2.77 4.08 -6.57
C ALA A 55 -2.58 5.16 -7.64
N GLY A 56 -3.68 5.76 -8.12
CA GLY A 56 -3.67 6.81 -9.13
C GLY A 56 -3.70 8.23 -8.56
N ILE A 57 -4.20 8.40 -7.34
CA ILE A 57 -4.21 9.71 -6.67
C ILE A 57 -2.78 10.16 -6.34
N GLU A 58 -2.50 11.45 -6.55
CA GLU A 58 -1.25 12.07 -6.12
C GLU A 58 -1.24 12.37 -4.61
N PRO A 59 -0.08 12.31 -3.93
CA PRO A 59 0.03 12.55 -2.49
C PRO A 59 -0.60 13.85 -1.98
N GLU A 60 -0.60 14.91 -2.78
CA GLU A 60 -1.14 16.22 -2.42
C GLU A 60 -2.67 16.26 -2.38
N ASN A 61 -3.33 15.29 -3.03
CA ASN A 61 -4.78 15.16 -3.09
C ASN A 61 -5.33 14.11 -2.12
N LEU A 62 -4.48 13.53 -1.28
CA LEU A 62 -4.91 12.56 -0.27
C LEU A 62 -5.79 13.23 0.80
N PRO A 63 -6.79 12.52 1.34
CA PRO A 63 -7.52 12.99 2.50
C PRO A 63 -6.57 13.18 3.69
N GLU A 64 -6.88 14.09 4.61
CA GLU A 64 -6.02 14.39 5.76
C GLU A 64 -5.70 13.18 6.65
N THR A 65 -6.62 12.20 6.65
CA THR A 65 -6.55 10.92 7.36
C THR A 65 -5.63 9.89 6.70
N VAL A 66 -5.05 10.18 5.54
CA VAL A 66 -4.12 9.29 4.84
C VAL A 66 -2.80 10.01 4.59
N LYS A 67 -1.68 9.32 4.83
CA LYS A 67 -0.33 9.84 4.59
C LYS A 67 0.37 8.99 3.54
N ALA A 68 1.04 9.65 2.61
CA ALA A 68 2.01 9.02 1.74
C ALA A 68 3.39 9.07 2.38
N ILE A 69 3.94 7.92 2.75
CA ILE A 69 5.24 7.82 3.42
C ILE A 69 6.18 6.97 2.59
N ASP A 70 7.42 7.43 2.38
CA ASP A 70 8.41 6.68 1.62
C ASP A 70 8.77 5.36 2.32
N TYR A 71 9.05 4.31 1.54
CA TYR A 71 9.26 2.96 2.07
C TYR A 71 10.38 2.87 3.11
N ARG A 72 11.44 3.68 2.94
CA ARG A 72 12.56 3.71 3.89
C ARG A 72 12.10 4.26 5.23
N SER A 73 11.36 5.37 5.24
CA SER A 73 10.81 5.95 6.47
C SER A 73 9.84 5.00 7.17
N VAL A 74 8.98 4.31 6.43
CA VAL A 74 8.06 3.30 6.97
C VAL A 74 8.84 2.22 7.75
N TYR A 75 9.91 1.69 7.15
CA TYR A 75 10.75 0.66 7.76
C TYR A 75 11.57 1.20 8.95
N MET A 76 12.27 2.32 8.77
CA MET A 76 13.18 2.87 9.77
C MET A 76 12.46 3.36 11.03
N GLN A 77 11.22 3.83 10.90
CA GLN A 77 10.42 4.33 12.01
C GLN A 77 9.48 3.25 12.59
N GLY A 78 9.42 2.05 12.00
CA GLY A 78 8.56 0.97 12.47
C GLY A 78 7.08 1.33 12.43
N LEU A 79 6.62 1.99 11.36
CA LEU A 79 5.25 2.52 11.29
C LEU A 79 4.17 1.44 11.11
N ILE A 80 4.57 0.24 10.71
CA ILE A 80 3.71 -0.92 10.48
C ILE A 80 4.35 -2.17 11.09
N ASP A 81 3.56 -3.20 11.33
CA ASP A 81 4.07 -4.47 11.86
C ASP A 81 5.00 -5.21 10.89
N GLU A 82 5.74 -6.19 11.39
CA GLU A 82 6.74 -6.94 10.62
C GLU A 82 6.15 -7.69 9.42
N ALA A 83 4.93 -8.23 9.57
CA ALA A 83 4.25 -8.94 8.48
C ALA A 83 3.88 -7.98 7.34
N ALA A 84 3.36 -6.80 7.68
CA ALA A 84 3.07 -5.73 6.73
C ALA A 84 4.36 -5.17 6.10
N ALA A 85 5.46 -5.07 6.85
CA ALA A 85 6.76 -4.66 6.33
C ALA A 85 7.32 -5.67 5.30
N GLY A 86 7.15 -6.97 5.55
CA GLY A 86 7.48 -8.01 4.57
C GLY A 86 6.65 -7.90 3.29
N ALA A 87 5.34 -7.71 3.44
CA ALA A 87 4.44 -7.49 2.30
C ALA A 87 4.79 -6.22 1.51
N LEU A 88 5.14 -5.13 2.19
CA LEU A 88 5.63 -3.89 1.58
C LEU A 88 6.86 -4.16 0.72
N ALA A 89 7.87 -4.83 1.28
CA ALA A 89 9.12 -5.09 0.57
C ALA A 89 8.90 -5.93 -0.70
N GLN A 90 8.12 -7.01 -0.58
CA GLN A 90 7.78 -7.86 -1.73
C GLN A 90 6.95 -7.11 -2.77
N GLY A 91 5.90 -6.40 -2.33
CA GLY A 91 5.00 -5.65 -3.20
C GLY A 91 5.70 -4.54 -3.96
N ALA A 92 6.51 -3.74 -3.28
CA ALA A 92 7.28 -2.66 -3.91
C ALA A 92 8.25 -3.19 -4.97
N ALA A 93 8.96 -4.29 -4.69
CA ALA A 93 9.88 -4.90 -5.65
C ALA A 93 9.16 -5.42 -6.90
N LEU A 94 8.03 -6.12 -6.72
CA LEU A 94 7.25 -6.67 -7.84
C LEU A 94 6.61 -5.55 -8.67
N LEU A 95 5.99 -4.56 -8.05
CA LEU A 95 5.39 -3.42 -8.77
C LEU A 95 6.45 -2.63 -9.56
N ALA A 96 7.63 -2.41 -9.00
CA ALA A 96 8.72 -1.75 -9.71
C ALA A 96 9.21 -2.55 -10.91
N TRP A 97 9.28 -3.88 -10.79
CA TRP A 97 9.61 -4.75 -11.91
C TRP A 97 8.55 -4.69 -13.02
N HIS A 98 7.27 -4.80 -12.66
CA HIS A 98 6.15 -4.67 -13.61
C HIS A 98 6.15 -3.32 -14.34
N ALA A 99 6.48 -2.22 -13.64
CA ALA A 99 6.56 -0.89 -14.25
C ALA A 99 7.75 -0.70 -15.20
N SER A 100 8.82 -1.49 -15.04
CA SER A 100 10.05 -1.36 -15.83
C SER A 100 10.19 -2.41 -16.95
N HIS A 101 9.43 -3.50 -16.89
CA HIS A 101 9.54 -4.65 -17.80
C HIS A 101 8.19 -5.18 -18.32
N GLY A 102 7.09 -4.48 -18.04
CA GLY A 102 5.73 -4.80 -18.52
C GLY A 102 5.31 -4.09 -19.79
#